data_AF-A0A257M2A9-F1
#
_entry.id   AF-A0A257M2A9-F1
#
_cell.length_a   1.000
_cell.length_b   1.000
_cell.length_c   1.000
_cell.angle_alpha   90.00
_cell.angle_beta   90.00
_cell.angle_gamma   90.00
#
_symmetry.space_group_name_H-M   'P 1'
#
loop_
_entity.id
_entity.type
_entity.pdbx_description
1 polymer ?
#
loop_
_entity_poly.entity_id
_entity_poly.type
_entity_poly.pdbx_seq_one_letter_code
_entity_poly.pdbx_strand_id
1 'polypeptide(L)'
;MPDAEKIPLLRQIISALGQRGTDEDRHFFIKFDSWHLPWLEMVRSAYPQVPCYFLYRHPVEILWSHHRQRGSQMIHELRDPAMFGIAPDSFDPADLDAYAARVLGSIFSQALHRCQQGILIPLHYEELLQAFPAVLADLGIVPSPSELMKIARRSEFHGKRPGETYQPEIERIIPESLQARLADHAAPILLPMFKQLRSLAH
;
A
#
# COMPACT_ATOMS: atom_id res chain seq x y z
N MET A 1 -0.48 9.38 -24.70
CA MET A 1 -1.96 9.34 -24.73
C MET A 1 -2.50 10.39 -23.77
N PRO A 2 -3.45 11.24 -24.19
CA PRO A 2 -4.13 12.19 -23.30
C PRO A 2 -5.00 11.47 -22.26
N ASP A 3 -5.30 12.12 -21.13
CA ASP A 3 -6.09 11.52 -20.06
C ASP A 3 -7.55 11.24 -20.47
N ALA A 4 -8.09 12.05 -21.39
CA ALA A 4 -9.41 11.86 -22.01
C ALA A 4 -9.56 10.50 -22.70
N GLU A 5 -8.46 9.90 -23.19
CA GLU A 5 -8.43 8.57 -23.80
C GLU A 5 -8.06 7.47 -22.78
N LYS A 6 -7.21 7.78 -21.79
CA LYS A 6 -6.81 6.82 -20.74
C LYS A 6 -7.97 6.43 -19.82
N ILE A 7 -8.81 7.38 -19.42
CA ILE A 7 -9.89 7.11 -18.45
C ILE A 7 -10.92 6.11 -19.01
N PRO A 8 -11.45 6.27 -20.24
CA PRO A 8 -12.31 5.26 -20.86
C PRO A 8 -11.62 3.89 -20.97
N LEU A 9 -10.35 3.86 -21.39
CA LEU A 9 -9.61 2.61 -21.50
C LEU A 9 -9.42 1.92 -20.15
N LEU A 10 -9.09 2.66 -19.09
CA LEU A 10 -8.98 2.14 -17.74
C LEU A 10 -10.30 1.51 -17.29
N ARG A 11 -11.42 2.18 -17.53
CA ARG A 11 -12.75 1.64 -17.23
C ARG A 11 -13.03 0.35 -17.99
N GLN A 12 -12.71 0.29 -19.28
CA GLN A 12 -12.88 -0.90 -20.10
C GLN A 12 -12.01 -2.07 -19.60
N ILE A 13 -10.75 -1.81 -19.26
CA ILE A 13 -9.85 -2.82 -18.68
C ILE A 13 -10.43 -3.34 -17.37
N ILE A 14 -10.87 -2.46 -16.48
CA ILE A 14 -11.46 -2.86 -15.19
C ILE A 14 -12.75 -3.66 -15.41
N SER A 15 -13.62 -3.25 -16.33
CA SER A 15 -14.82 -4.02 -16.68
C SER A 15 -14.50 -5.39 -17.28
N ALA A 16 -13.43 -5.51 -18.06
CA ALA A 16 -12.97 -6.78 -18.62
C ALA A 16 -12.35 -7.70 -17.55
N LEU A 17 -11.60 -7.14 -16.59
CA LEU A 17 -10.99 -7.90 -15.49
C LEU A 17 -11.99 -8.25 -14.38
N GLY A 18 -13.01 -7.41 -14.18
CA GLY A 18 -14.06 -7.56 -13.19
C GLY A 18 -15.31 -8.25 -13.71
N GLN A 19 -15.18 -9.08 -14.76
CA GLN A 19 -16.28 -9.90 -15.23
C GLN A 19 -16.80 -10.79 -14.11
N ARG A 20 -18.13 -10.88 -14.00
CA ARG A 20 -18.78 -11.74 -13.00
C ARG A 20 -18.45 -13.20 -13.30
N GLY A 21 -17.92 -13.91 -12.31
CA GLY A 21 -17.77 -15.36 -12.38
C GLY A 21 -19.09 -16.07 -12.09
N THR A 22 -19.96 -15.45 -11.28
CA THR A 22 -21.30 -15.95 -10.94
C THR A 22 -22.33 -14.82 -10.91
N ASP A 23 -23.63 -15.16 -10.99
CA ASP A 23 -24.72 -14.20 -10.82
C ASP A 23 -24.81 -13.60 -9.41
N GLU A 24 -24.06 -14.14 -8.44
CA GLU A 24 -23.97 -13.65 -7.07
C GLU A 24 -22.87 -12.57 -6.90
N ASP A 25 -21.94 -12.45 -7.85
CA ASP A 25 -20.86 -11.46 -7.78
C ASP A 25 -21.43 -10.04 -7.96
N ARG A 26 -21.33 -9.24 -6.90
CA ARG A 26 -21.83 -7.85 -6.85
C ARG A 26 -20.73 -6.79 -6.80
N HIS A 27 -19.54 -7.14 -6.32
CA HIS A 27 -18.45 -6.21 -6.05
C HIS A 27 -17.13 -6.70 -6.68
N PHE A 28 -16.29 -5.76 -7.09
CA PHE A 28 -14.95 -6.04 -7.61
C PHE A 28 -13.93 -5.16 -6.88
N PHE A 29 -12.95 -5.79 -6.23
CA PHE A 29 -11.92 -5.09 -5.46
C PHE A 29 -10.64 -4.98 -6.27
N ILE A 30 -10.07 -3.78 -6.33
CA ILE A 30 -8.80 -3.52 -7.00
C ILE A 30 -7.78 -3.11 -5.95
N LYS A 31 -6.66 -3.82 -5.93
CA LYS A 31 -5.48 -3.44 -5.16
C LYS A 31 -4.41 -2.95 -6.12
N PHE A 32 -4.09 -1.66 -6.04
CA PHE A 32 -2.91 -1.10 -6.69
C PHE A 32 -1.69 -1.26 -5.79
N ASP A 33 -0.50 -1.42 -6.38
CA ASP A 33 0.72 -1.18 -5.63
C ASP A 33 0.85 0.29 -5.21
N SER A 34 1.49 0.53 -4.06
CA SER A 34 1.61 1.86 -3.45
C SER A 34 2.43 2.86 -4.28
N TRP A 35 3.27 2.38 -5.20
CA TRP A 35 4.01 3.26 -6.11
C TRP A 35 3.17 3.78 -7.29
N HIS A 36 1.92 3.33 -7.45
CA HIS A 36 1.00 3.86 -8.47
C HIS A 36 0.33 5.20 -8.08
N LEU A 37 0.68 5.77 -6.92
CA LEU A 37 0.15 7.06 -6.46
C LEU A 37 0.22 8.20 -7.50
N PRO A 38 1.26 8.32 -8.35
CA PRO A 38 1.27 9.36 -9.40
C PRO A 38 0.06 9.31 -10.35
N TRP A 39 -0.55 8.14 -10.55
CA TRP A 39 -1.71 7.95 -11.41
C TRP A 39 -3.05 7.99 -10.66
N LEU A 40 -3.05 8.29 -9.37
CA LEU A 40 -4.27 8.23 -8.56
C LEU A 40 -5.37 9.15 -9.10
N GLU A 41 -5.02 10.35 -9.59
CA GLU A 41 -6.01 11.29 -10.15
C GLU A 41 -6.78 10.72 -11.34
N MET A 42 -6.10 9.95 -12.19
CA MET A 42 -6.74 9.23 -13.29
C MET A 42 -7.69 8.14 -12.77
N VAL A 43 -7.28 7.39 -11.74
CA VAL A 43 -8.13 6.37 -11.10
C VAL A 43 -9.36 7.00 -10.45
N ARG A 44 -9.19 8.11 -9.73
CA ARG A 44 -10.28 8.86 -9.10
C ARG A 44 -11.22 9.49 -10.13
N SER A 45 -10.69 9.99 -11.25
CA SER A 45 -11.51 10.49 -12.36
C SER A 45 -12.32 9.37 -13.02
N ALA A 46 -11.77 8.16 -13.09
CA ALA A 46 -12.49 6.99 -13.59
C ALA A 46 -13.60 6.52 -12.62
N TYR A 47 -13.36 6.59 -11.31
CA TYR A 47 -14.29 6.11 -10.28
C TYR A 47 -14.38 7.09 -9.09
N PRO A 48 -15.01 8.28 -9.27
CA PRO A 48 -14.96 9.35 -8.27
C PRO A 48 -15.70 9.03 -6.97
N GLN A 49 -16.71 8.15 -7.03
CA GLN A 49 -17.52 7.79 -5.88
C GLN A 49 -16.98 6.57 -5.11
N VAL A 50 -15.93 5.90 -5.61
CA VAL A 50 -15.39 4.69 -4.96
C VAL A 50 -14.36 5.11 -3.88
N PRO A 51 -14.55 4.78 -2.60
CA PRO A 51 -13.55 5.02 -1.56
C PRO A 51 -12.20 4.39 -1.93
N CYS A 52 -11.11 5.09 -1.63
CA CYS A 52 -9.76 4.59 -1.88
C CYS A 52 -8.94 4.66 -0.59
N TYR A 53 -8.48 3.50 -0.13
CA TYR A 53 -7.74 3.38 1.13
C TYR A 53 -6.24 3.29 0.87
N PHE A 54 -5.47 4.01 1.67
CA PHE A 54 -4.01 3.85 1.74
C PHE A 54 -3.65 3.01 2.96
N LEU A 55 -3.31 1.75 2.71
CA LEU A 55 -2.86 0.83 3.75
C LEU A 55 -1.38 1.07 4.06
N TYR A 56 -1.06 1.41 5.30
CA TYR A 56 0.30 1.71 5.75
C TYR A 56 0.62 1.05 7.09
N ARG A 57 1.92 0.96 7.42
CA ARG A 57 2.40 0.45 8.70
C ARG A 57 3.70 1.14 9.10
N HIS A 58 4.29 0.74 10.22
CA HIS A 58 5.52 1.34 10.71
C HIS A 58 6.65 1.26 9.66
N PRO A 59 7.32 2.38 9.32
CA PRO A 59 8.28 2.42 8.22
C PRO A 59 9.45 1.43 8.37
N VAL A 60 9.96 1.25 9.60
CA VAL A 60 11.05 0.29 9.86
C VAL A 60 10.62 -1.15 9.54
N GLU A 61 9.36 -1.53 9.79
CA GLU A 61 8.85 -2.85 9.41
C GLU A 61 8.70 -3.00 7.89
N ILE A 62 8.40 -1.91 7.18
CA ILE A 62 8.35 -1.92 5.71
C ILE A 62 9.77 -2.12 5.15
N LEU A 63 10.74 -1.35 5.66
CA LEU A 63 12.14 -1.48 5.26
C LEU A 63 12.68 -2.87 5.58
N TRP A 64 12.39 -3.42 6.75
CA TRP A 64 12.79 -4.78 7.09
C TRP A 64 12.21 -5.83 6.14
N SER A 65 10.93 -5.70 5.79
CA SER A 65 10.33 -6.60 4.81
C SER A 65 11.00 -6.49 3.44
N HIS A 66 11.47 -5.32 3.04
CA HIS A 66 12.20 -5.15 1.79
C HIS A 66 13.64 -5.61 1.88
N HIS A 67 14.31 -5.43 3.02
CA HIS A 67 15.62 -6.01 3.28
C HIS A 67 15.60 -7.53 3.09
N ARG A 68 14.56 -8.20 3.61
CA ARG A 68 14.33 -9.65 3.41
C ARG A 68 13.93 -10.02 1.99
N GLN A 69 13.02 -9.24 1.39
CA GLN A 69 12.49 -9.51 0.06
C GLN A 69 12.12 -8.20 -0.64
N ARG A 70 13.03 -7.71 -1.48
CA ARG A 70 12.83 -6.45 -2.23
C ARG A 70 11.71 -6.61 -3.25
N GLY A 71 10.87 -5.59 -3.32
CA GLY A 71 10.00 -5.40 -4.47
C GLY A 71 10.80 -4.77 -5.61
N SER A 72 10.38 -4.97 -6.85
CA SER A 72 11.09 -4.40 -8.02
C SER A 72 11.28 -2.89 -7.95
N GLN A 73 10.35 -2.17 -7.30
CA GLN A 73 10.41 -0.73 -7.07
C GLN A 73 11.53 -0.29 -6.14
N MET A 74 12.07 -1.21 -5.32
CA MET A 74 13.16 -0.93 -4.38
C MET A 74 14.54 -1.22 -4.98
N ILE A 75 14.62 -1.44 -6.30
CA ILE A 75 15.86 -1.75 -7.04
C ILE A 75 15.95 -0.77 -8.22
N HIS A 76 16.96 0.10 -8.19
CA HIS A 76 17.08 1.20 -9.15
C HIS A 76 17.36 0.73 -10.59
N GLU A 77 17.89 -0.47 -10.78
CA GLU A 77 18.09 -1.07 -12.11
C GLU A 77 16.80 -1.65 -12.70
N LEU A 78 15.83 -2.00 -11.85
CA LEU A 78 14.55 -2.56 -12.31
C LEU A 78 13.48 -1.49 -12.53
N ARG A 79 13.63 -0.33 -11.88
CA ARG A 79 12.69 0.79 -11.94
C ARG A 79 13.46 2.10 -11.87
N ASP A 80 13.22 2.97 -12.85
CA ASP A 80 13.82 4.29 -12.93
C ASP A 80 13.58 5.12 -11.65
N PRO A 81 14.65 5.55 -10.94
CA PRO A 81 14.54 6.41 -9.75
C PRO A 81 13.75 7.70 -9.97
N ALA A 82 13.71 8.23 -11.20
CA ALA A 82 12.97 9.44 -11.54
C ALA A 82 11.46 9.29 -11.28
N MET A 83 10.90 8.07 -11.36
CA MET A 83 9.49 7.82 -11.01
C MET A 83 9.17 8.12 -9.53
N PHE A 84 10.20 8.14 -8.68
CA PHE A 84 10.07 8.44 -7.26
C PHE A 84 10.59 9.84 -6.91
N GLY A 85 10.98 10.65 -7.91
CA GLY A 85 11.60 11.95 -7.69
C GLY A 85 13.01 11.85 -7.08
N ILE A 86 13.69 10.72 -7.28
CA ILE A 86 15.04 10.48 -6.78
C ILE A 86 16.03 10.79 -7.91
N ALA A 87 16.93 11.75 -7.69
CA ALA A 87 17.96 12.06 -8.67
C ALA A 87 18.99 10.91 -8.74
N PRO A 88 19.47 10.51 -9.94
CA PRO A 88 20.38 9.38 -10.11
C PRO A 88 21.63 9.43 -9.22
N ASP A 89 22.21 10.61 -9.03
CA ASP A 89 23.45 10.79 -8.26
C ASP A 89 23.21 11.09 -6.76
N SER A 90 21.96 11.00 -6.29
CA SER A 90 21.58 11.36 -4.91
C SER A 90 21.64 10.21 -3.91
N PHE A 91 22.02 9.01 -4.34
CA PHE A 91 22.10 7.81 -3.52
C PHE A 91 23.32 6.96 -3.91
N ASP A 92 23.80 6.14 -2.96
CA ASP A 92 24.79 5.11 -3.24
C ASP A 92 24.08 3.87 -3.80
N PRO A 93 24.38 3.44 -5.04
CA PRO A 93 23.81 2.21 -5.63
C PRO A 93 24.05 0.95 -4.78
N ALA A 94 25.12 0.91 -3.99
CA ALA A 94 25.42 -0.23 -3.12
C ALA A 94 24.55 -0.27 -1.86
N ASP A 95 23.97 0.85 -1.45
CA ASP A 95 23.11 0.94 -0.26
C ASP A 95 21.61 0.82 -0.63
N LEU A 96 21.20 -0.41 -0.91
CA LEU A 96 19.82 -0.71 -1.28
C LEU A 96 18.79 -0.39 -0.18
N ASP A 97 19.20 -0.36 1.10
CA ASP A 97 18.28 -0.03 2.20
C ASP A 97 18.07 1.49 2.29
N ALA A 98 19.13 2.28 2.08
CA ALA A 98 19.00 3.73 1.92
C ALA A 98 18.16 4.09 0.68
N TYR A 99 18.36 3.41 -0.45
CA TYR A 99 17.52 3.59 -1.64
C TYR A 99 16.05 3.25 -1.36
N ALA A 100 15.78 2.10 -0.71
CA ALA A 100 14.42 1.71 -0.33
C ALA A 100 13.75 2.74 0.60
N ALA A 101 14.50 3.35 1.54
CA ALA A 101 13.99 4.41 2.39
C ALA A 101 13.62 5.68 1.62
N ARG A 102 14.38 6.04 0.57
CA ARG A 102 14.05 7.16 -0.32
C ARG A 102 12.79 6.88 -1.13
N VAL A 103 12.67 5.69 -1.72
CA VAL A 103 11.47 5.26 -2.46
C VAL A 103 10.25 5.30 -1.54
N LEU A 104 10.37 4.75 -0.33
CA LEU A 104 9.30 4.76 0.66
C LEU A 104 8.96 6.19 1.09
N GLY A 105 9.96 7.08 1.19
CA GLY A 105 9.77 8.49 1.51
C GLY A 105 8.92 9.20 0.45
N SER A 106 9.21 8.95 -0.83
CA SER A 106 8.40 9.45 -1.94
C SER A 106 6.95 8.98 -1.86
N ILE A 107 6.73 7.69 -1.60
CA ILE A 107 5.39 7.10 -1.46
C ILE A 107 4.64 7.70 -0.27
N PHE A 108 5.28 7.79 0.91
CA PHE A 108 4.66 8.35 2.11
C PHE A 108 4.31 9.82 1.94
N SER A 109 5.17 10.60 1.30
CA SER A 109 4.93 12.02 1.02
C SER A 109 3.70 12.20 0.12
N GLN A 110 3.63 11.45 -0.98
CA GLN A 110 2.49 11.50 -1.89
C GLN A 110 1.20 11.02 -1.22
N ALA A 111 1.26 9.94 -0.44
CA ALA A 111 0.11 9.40 0.25
C ALA A 111 -0.43 10.38 1.30
N LEU A 112 0.46 10.93 2.14
CA LEU A 112 0.12 11.92 3.16
C LEU A 112 -0.56 13.15 2.55
N HIS A 113 0.01 13.71 1.48
CA HIS A 113 -0.59 14.85 0.78
C HIS A 113 -2.02 14.56 0.32
N ARG A 114 -2.25 13.36 -0.23
CA ARG A 114 -3.58 12.96 -0.70
C ARG A 114 -4.56 12.57 0.40
N CYS A 115 -4.07 12.07 1.53
CA CYS A 115 -4.89 11.87 2.73
C CYS A 115 -5.33 13.23 3.31
N GLN A 116 -4.44 14.22 3.36
CA GLN A 116 -4.78 15.59 3.82
C GLN A 116 -5.83 16.26 2.92
N GLN A 117 -5.87 15.90 1.63
CA GLN A 117 -6.89 16.36 0.68
C GLN A 117 -8.20 15.56 0.74
N GLY A 118 -8.27 14.50 1.56
CA GLY A 118 -9.42 13.59 1.61
C GLY A 118 -9.59 12.70 0.37
N ILE A 119 -8.57 12.60 -0.49
CA ILE A 119 -8.59 11.75 -1.69
C ILE A 119 -8.34 10.28 -1.32
N LEU A 120 -7.49 10.05 -0.32
CA LEU A 120 -7.18 8.75 0.25
C LEU A 120 -7.62 8.68 1.71
N ILE A 121 -8.13 7.53 2.12
CA ILE A 121 -8.45 7.25 3.52
C ILE A 121 -7.26 6.48 4.12
N PRO A 122 -6.54 7.02 5.12
CA PRO A 122 -5.43 6.32 5.74
C PRO A 122 -5.97 5.14 6.57
N LEU A 123 -5.42 3.95 6.37
CA LEU A 123 -5.75 2.76 7.14
C LEU A 123 -4.48 2.12 7.68
N HIS A 124 -4.34 2.09 9.01
CA HIS A 124 -3.17 1.45 9.61
C HIS A 124 -3.31 -0.06 9.58
N TYR A 125 -2.24 -0.76 9.19
CA TYR A 125 -2.25 -2.21 8.99
C TYR A 125 -2.67 -2.99 10.24
N GLU A 126 -2.30 -2.52 11.43
CA GLU A 126 -2.64 -3.18 12.70
C GLU A 126 -4.12 -3.02 13.08
N GLU A 127 -4.78 -2.01 12.53
CA GLU A 127 -6.21 -1.75 12.75
C GLU A 127 -7.06 -2.43 11.67
N LEU A 128 -6.45 -2.97 10.61
CA LEU A 128 -7.13 -3.46 9.41
C LEU A 128 -8.26 -4.44 9.73
N LEU A 129 -8.02 -5.46 10.57
CA LEU A 129 -9.04 -6.47 10.87
C LEU A 129 -10.19 -5.89 11.69
N GLN A 130 -9.89 -5.00 12.63
CA GLN A 130 -10.90 -4.32 13.44
C GLN A 130 -11.73 -3.34 12.61
N ALA A 131 -11.09 -2.60 11.70
CA ALA A 131 -11.72 -1.61 10.84
C ALA A 131 -12.45 -2.24 9.64
N PHE A 132 -12.17 -3.51 9.32
CA PHE A 132 -12.68 -4.17 8.12
C PHE A 132 -14.21 -4.11 7.95
N PRO A 133 -15.04 -4.30 9.00
CA PRO A 133 -16.48 -4.14 8.88
C PRO A 133 -16.90 -2.72 8.44
N ALA A 134 -16.24 -1.68 8.96
CA ALA A 134 -16.52 -0.29 8.58
C ALA A 134 -16.05 -0.01 7.14
N VAL A 135 -14.86 -0.49 6.77
CA VAL A 135 -14.34 -0.41 5.40
C VAL A 135 -15.30 -1.07 4.40
N LEU A 136 -15.84 -2.24 4.74
CA LEU A 136 -16.83 -2.91 3.90
C LEU A 136 -18.14 -2.12 3.81
N ALA A 137 -18.62 -1.57 4.93
CA ALA A 137 -19.83 -0.75 4.95
C ALA A 137 -19.69 0.50 4.07
N ASP A 138 -18.54 1.19 4.11
CA ASP A 138 -18.23 2.34 3.23
C ASP A 138 -18.24 1.97 1.75
N LEU A 139 -17.95 0.70 1.43
CA LEU A 139 -18.00 0.14 0.09
C LEU A 139 -19.39 -0.42 -0.29
N GLY A 140 -20.40 -0.24 0.57
CA GLY A 140 -21.76 -0.74 0.36
C GLY A 140 -21.93 -2.23 0.62
N ILE A 141 -20.99 -2.85 1.35
CA ILE A 141 -20.96 -4.29 1.64
C ILE A 141 -21.31 -4.51 3.11
N VAL A 142 -22.37 -5.27 3.35
CA VAL A 142 -22.77 -5.69 4.69
C VAL A 142 -22.39 -7.16 4.87
N PRO A 143 -21.24 -7.48 5.50
CA PRO A 143 -20.81 -8.85 5.65
C PRO A 143 -21.66 -9.55 6.72
N SER A 144 -22.08 -10.79 6.44
CA SER A 144 -22.67 -11.67 7.43
C SER A 144 -21.64 -12.06 8.52
N PRO A 145 -22.09 -12.50 9.71
CA PRO A 145 -21.18 -13.01 10.73
C PRO A 145 -20.28 -14.16 10.22
N SER A 146 -20.81 -15.02 9.35
CA SER A 146 -20.02 -16.12 8.75
C SER A 146 -18.91 -15.60 7.84
N GLU A 147 -19.17 -14.55 7.05
CA GLU A 147 -18.16 -13.93 6.20
C GLU A 147 -17.07 -13.23 7.02
N LEU A 148 -17.44 -12.53 8.10
CA LEU A 148 -16.46 -11.94 9.02
C LEU A 148 -15.56 -13.01 9.65
N MET A 149 -16.12 -14.16 10.04
CA MET A 149 -15.33 -15.29 10.53
C MET A 149 -14.39 -15.85 9.45
N LYS A 150 -14.84 -15.95 8.19
CA LYS A 150 -14.00 -16.38 7.06
C LYS A 150 -12.86 -15.40 6.81
N ILE A 151 -13.12 -14.09 6.89
CA ILE A 151 -12.12 -13.03 6.74
C ILE A 151 -11.08 -13.14 7.87
N ALA A 152 -11.53 -13.23 9.13
CA ALA A 152 -10.66 -13.40 10.28
C ALA A 152 -9.77 -14.65 10.13
N ARG A 153 -10.36 -15.80 9.78
CA ARG A 153 -9.61 -17.03 9.54
C ARG A 153 -8.62 -16.89 8.37
N ARG A 154 -8.99 -16.20 7.30
CA ARG A 154 -8.08 -15.97 6.17
C ARG A 154 -6.87 -15.13 6.58
N SER A 155 -7.03 -14.20 7.52
CA SER A 155 -5.95 -13.34 8.01
C SER A 155 -4.84 -14.08 8.75
N GLU A 156 -5.11 -15.31 9.21
CA GLU A 156 -4.14 -16.20 9.86
C GLU A 156 -3.12 -16.78 8.87
N PHE A 157 -3.30 -16.60 7.55
CA PHE A 157 -2.42 -17.17 6.52
C PHE A 157 -1.68 -16.09 5.71
N HIS A 158 -0.46 -16.42 5.28
CA HIS A 158 0.42 -15.49 4.59
C HIS A 158 -0.14 -15.04 3.23
N GLY A 159 -0.03 -13.74 2.95
CA GLY A 159 -0.57 -13.13 1.72
C GLY A 159 0.23 -13.45 0.46
N LYS A 160 1.53 -13.73 0.59
CA LYS A 160 2.43 -14.03 -0.56
C LYS A 160 2.79 -15.52 -0.68
N ARG A 161 2.38 -16.34 0.29
CA ARG A 161 2.74 -17.76 0.41
C ARG A 161 1.49 -18.54 0.79
N PRO A 162 0.65 -18.89 -0.20
CA PRO A 162 -0.62 -19.56 0.05
C PRO A 162 -0.41 -20.84 0.87
N GLY A 163 -1.21 -21.03 1.92
CA GLY A 163 -1.14 -22.20 2.79
C GLY A 163 -0.15 -22.10 3.95
N GLU A 164 0.76 -21.12 3.96
CA GLU A 164 1.63 -20.86 5.11
C GLU A 164 0.89 -20.01 6.16
N THR A 165 1.06 -20.32 7.44
CA THR A 165 0.54 -19.50 8.54
C THR A 165 1.30 -18.18 8.62
N TYR A 166 0.59 -17.08 8.86
CA TYR A 166 1.19 -15.77 9.10
C TYR A 166 1.57 -15.63 10.57
N GLN A 167 2.86 -15.39 10.83
CA GLN A 167 3.44 -15.26 12.18
C GLN A 167 4.07 -13.86 12.33
N PRO A 168 3.28 -12.79 12.52
CA PRO A 168 3.79 -11.43 12.62
C PRO A 168 4.83 -11.28 13.74
N GLU A 169 4.66 -11.98 14.85
CA GLU A 169 5.55 -11.98 16.01
C GLU A 169 6.96 -12.52 15.70
N ILE A 170 7.09 -13.39 14.69
CA ILE A 170 8.37 -13.90 14.21
C ILE A 170 8.88 -13.06 13.04
N GLU A 171 8.00 -12.76 12.08
CA GLU A 171 8.40 -12.08 10.86
C GLU A 171 8.87 -10.64 11.08
N ARG A 172 8.36 -9.98 12.13
CA ARG A 172 8.73 -8.61 12.52
C ARG A 172 9.92 -8.54 13.47
N ILE A 173 10.53 -9.66 13.84
CA ILE A 173 11.79 -9.63 14.61
C ILE A 173 12.89 -9.10 13.68
N ILE A 174 13.49 -7.98 14.10
CA ILE A 174 14.59 -7.33 13.39
C ILE A 174 15.84 -7.50 14.25
N PRO A 175 16.94 -8.07 13.73
CA PRO A 175 18.21 -8.12 14.44
C PRO A 175 18.64 -6.72 14.89
N GLU A 176 19.16 -6.58 16.11
CA GLU A 176 19.50 -5.28 16.71
C GLU A 176 20.42 -4.43 15.82
N SER A 177 21.41 -5.06 15.18
CA SER A 177 22.33 -4.39 14.25
C SER A 177 21.63 -3.81 13.01
N LEU A 178 20.55 -4.44 12.53
CA LEU A 178 19.75 -3.96 11.41
C LEU A 178 18.68 -2.97 11.88
N GLN A 179 18.15 -3.14 13.10
CA GLN A 179 17.14 -2.25 13.66
C GLN A 179 17.65 -0.80 13.70
N ALA A 180 18.86 -0.59 14.21
CA ALA A 180 19.48 0.74 14.26
C ALA A 180 19.65 1.33 12.85
N ARG A 181 20.24 0.57 11.92
CA ARG A 181 20.45 1.03 10.54
C ARG A 181 19.15 1.40 9.82
N LEU A 182 18.13 0.55 9.90
CA LEU A 182 16.84 0.82 9.26
C LEU A 182 16.12 2.00 9.93
N ALA A 183 16.26 2.15 11.25
CA ALA A 183 15.75 3.32 11.97
C ALA A 183 16.48 4.60 11.53
N ASP A 184 17.79 4.58 11.32
CA ASP A 184 18.55 5.74 10.85
C ASP A 184 18.11 6.20 9.46
N HIS A 185 17.82 5.27 8.56
CA HIS A 185 17.25 5.60 7.25
C HIS A 185 15.80 6.11 7.34
N ALA A 186 15.00 5.60 8.30
CA ALA A 186 13.60 5.96 8.43
C ALA A 186 13.34 7.25 9.24
N ALA A 187 14.09 7.49 10.30
CA ALA A 187 13.88 8.58 11.24
C ALA A 187 13.80 9.97 10.59
N PRO A 188 14.71 10.38 9.68
CA PRO A 188 14.72 11.75 9.19
C PRO A 188 13.55 12.08 8.26
N ILE A 189 13.02 11.08 7.54
CA ILE A 189 12.08 11.30 6.45
C ILE A 189 10.73 10.62 6.75
N LEU A 190 10.76 9.35 7.13
CA LEU A 190 9.57 8.51 7.20
C LEU A 190 8.80 8.63 8.52
N LEU A 191 9.48 8.67 9.66
CA LEU A 191 8.80 8.69 10.97
C LEU A 191 7.90 9.93 11.18
N PRO A 192 8.28 11.15 10.78
CA PRO A 192 7.40 12.31 10.86
C PRO A 192 6.12 12.12 10.02
N MET A 193 6.25 11.65 8.78
CA MET A 193 5.11 11.41 7.90
C MET A 193 4.21 10.27 8.40
N PHE A 194 4.80 9.21 8.95
CA PHE A 194 4.06 8.13 9.59
C PHE A 194 3.20 8.64 10.76
N LYS A 195 3.78 9.48 11.64
CA LYS A 195 3.04 10.09 12.76
C LYS A 195 1.90 10.98 12.27
N GLN A 196 2.10 11.72 11.18
CA GLN A 196 1.04 12.54 10.58
C GLN A 196 -0.08 11.68 9.98
N LEU A 197 0.24 10.61 9.24
CA LEU A 197 -0.76 9.65 8.77
C LEU A 197 -1.55 9.02 9.92
N ARG A 198 -0.88 8.67 11.03
CA ARG A 198 -1.53 8.18 12.26
C ARG A 198 -2.52 9.19 12.86
N SER A 199 -2.23 10.48 12.79
CA SER A 199 -3.12 11.53 13.30
C SER A 199 -4.35 11.78 12.41
N LEU A 200 -4.32 11.31 11.15
CA LEU A 200 -5.43 11.41 10.21
C LEU A 200 -6.33 10.16 10.22
N ALA A 201 -5.87 9.06 10.82
CA ALA A 201 -6.68 7.86 11.00
C ALA A 201 -7.68 8.08 12.15
N HIS A 202 -8.94 7.73 11.91
CA HIS A 202 -10.05 7.87 12.86
C HIS A 202 -10.06 6.75 13.91
#